data_AF-A0A7J3X514-F1
#
_entry.id   AF-A0A7J3X514-F1
#
_cell.length_a   1.000
_cell.length_b   1.000
_cell.length_c   1.000
_cell.angle_alpha   90.00
_cell.angle_beta   90.00
_cell.angle_gamma   90.00
#
_symmetry.space_group_name_H-M   'P 1'
#
loop_
_entity.id
_entity.type
_entity.pdbx_description
1 polymer ?
#
loop_
_entity_poly.entity_id
_entity_poly.type
_entity_poly.pdbx_seq_one_letter_code
_entity_poly.pdbx_strand_id
1 'polypeptide(L)' 'MVLDPKIASELGLFETPFEVELTLADRGKVKSKLYLAEVEVEGRKGPALVAVLDVPIPLLGIHALETLGLKPNPLTGRL' A
#
# COMPACT_ATOMS: atom_id res chain seq x y z
N MET A 1 -1.21 0.96 0.71
CA MET A 1 0.11 0.36 0.43
C MET A 1 0.69 1.06 -0.80
N VAL A 2 2.00 1.11 -0.96
CA VAL A 2 2.64 1.64 -2.18
C VAL A 2 3.55 0.58 -2.77
N LEU A 3 3.36 0.25 -4.04
CA LEU A 3 4.18 -0.72 -4.77
C LEU A 3 4.73 -0.09 -6.05
N ASP A 4 5.88 -0.58 -6.51
CA ASP A 4 6.39 -0.19 -7.81
C ASP A 4 5.59 -0.84 -8.96
N PRO A 5 5.58 -0.23 -10.15
CA PRO A 5 4.80 -0.72 -11.29
C PRO A 5 5.16 -2.16 -11.71
N LYS A 6 6.41 -2.58 -11.53
CA LYS A 6 6.84 -3.92 -11.92
C LYS A 6 6.24 -4.96 -10.97
N ILE A 7 6.33 -4.76 -9.65
CA ILE A 7 5.69 -5.66 -8.69
C ILE A 7 4.18 -5.66 -8.86
N ALA A 8 3.54 -4.50 -9.06
CA ALA A 8 2.10 -4.43 -9.27
C ALA A 8 1.64 -5.21 -10.52
N SER A 9 2.42 -5.13 -11.60
CA SER A 9 2.15 -5.90 -12.83
C SER A 9 2.37 -7.40 -12.64
N GLU A 10 3.42 -7.80 -11.93
CA GLU A 10 3.73 -9.22 -11.65
C GLU A 10 2.66 -9.88 -10.78
N LEU A 11 2.08 -9.13 -9.83
CA LEU A 11 1.01 -9.59 -8.95
C LEU A 11 -0.39 -9.56 -9.60
N GLY A 12 -0.54 -8.94 -10.77
CA GLY A 12 -1.82 -8.86 -11.48
C GLY A 12 -2.91 -8.15 -10.68
N LEU A 13 -2.59 -7.03 -10.02
CA LEU A 13 -3.52 -6.32 -9.14
C LEU A 13 -4.80 -5.86 -9.86
N PHE A 14 -5.92 -5.86 -9.15
CA PHE A 14 -7.19 -5.42 -9.71
C PHE A 14 -7.22 -3.89 -9.84
N GLU A 15 -7.30 -3.39 -11.07
CA GLU A 15 -7.43 -1.94 -11.32
C GLU A 15 -8.79 -1.43 -10.83
N THR A 16 -8.80 -0.30 -10.13
CA THR A 16 -10.02 0.39 -9.71
C THR A 16 -10.28 1.61 -10.60
N PRO A 17 -11.51 2.17 -10.63
CA PRO A 17 -11.77 3.39 -11.38
C PRO A 17 -11.22 4.67 -10.69
N PHE A 18 -10.51 4.53 -9.57
CA PHE A 18 -10.09 5.66 -8.75
C PHE A 18 -8.66 6.12 -9.09
N GLU A 19 -8.52 7.43 -9.29
CA GLU A 19 -7.25 8.15 -9.31
C GLU A 19 -7.22 9.12 -8.13
N VAL A 20 -6.10 9.19 -7.44
CA VAL A 20 -5.92 10.07 -6.27
C VAL A 20 -4.66 10.91 -6.39
N GLU A 21 -4.69 12.11 -5.82
CA GLU A 21 -3.50 12.93 -5.60
C GLU A 21 -2.90 12.62 -4.22
N LEU A 22 -1.67 12.13 -4.21
CA LEU A 22 -0.91 11.79 -3.01
C LEU A 22 0.06 12.92 -2.67
N THR A 23 0.14 13.26 -1.39
CA THR A 23 1.20 14.15 -0.87
C THR A 23 2.32 13.29 -0.30
N LEU A 24 3.53 13.46 -0.82
CA LEU A 24 4.74 12.73 -0.44
C LEU A 24 5.42 13.38 0.77
N ALA A 25 6.38 12.66 1.37
CA ALA A 25 7.10 13.12 2.56
C ALA A 25 7.92 14.41 2.30
N ASP A 26 8.40 14.60 1.08
CA ASP A 26 9.10 15.80 0.61
C ASP A 26 8.14 16.96 0.23
N ARG A 27 6.84 16.79 0.52
CA ARG A 27 5.74 17.70 0.16
C ARG A 27 5.42 17.75 -1.34
N GLY A 28 6.06 16.90 -2.15
CA GLY A 28 5.69 16.71 -3.54
C GLY A 28 4.27 16.16 -3.66
N LYS A 29 3.59 16.48 -4.76
CA LYS A 29 2.27 15.95 -5.09
C LYS A 29 2.38 15.08 -6.34
N VAL A 30 1.79 13.90 -6.30
CA VAL A 30 1.78 12.96 -7.42
C VAL A 30 0.41 12.32 -7.58
N LYS A 31 -0.04 12.15 -8.83
CA LYS A 31 -1.25 11.39 -9.13
C LYS A 31 -0.91 9.91 -9.24
N SER A 32 -1.76 9.06 -8.69
CA SER A 32 -1.62 7.61 -8.79
C SER A 32 -2.99 6.95 -8.97
N LYS A 33 -3.05 5.95 -9.85
CA LYS A 33 -4.18 5.02 -9.91
C LYS A 33 -4.16 4.11 -8.69
N LEU A 34 -5.36 3.83 -8.17
CA LEU A 34 -5.52 2.86 -7.10
C LEU A 34 -5.86 1.49 -7.65
N TYR A 35 -5.23 0.49 -7.05
CA TYR A 35 -5.48 -0.93 -7.29
C TYR A 35 -5.96 -1.58 -6.00
N LEU A 36 -6.64 -2.71 -6.13
CA LEU A 36 -7.05 -3.55 -5.01
C LEU A 36 -6.21 -4.83 -5.00
N ALA A 37 -5.70 -5.15 -3.81
CA ALA A 37 -4.97 -6.39 -3.54
C ALA A 37 -5.54 -7.08 -2.31
N GLU A 38 -5.44 -8.41 -2.26
CA GLU A 38 -5.56 -9.17 -1.01
C GLU A 38 -4.18 -9.26 -0.37
N VAL A 39 -4.10 -8.97 0.92
CA VAL A 39 -2.82 -8.93 1.66
C VAL A 39 -2.95 -9.79 2.90
N GLU A 40 -1.87 -10.49 3.24
CA GLU A 40 -1.76 -11.28 4.46
C GLU A 40 -0.55 -10.83 5.27
N VAL A 41 -0.77 -10.53 6.56
CA VAL A 41 0.27 -10.10 7.50
C VAL A 41 -0.04 -10.70 8.87
N GLU A 42 0.94 -11.31 9.55
CA GLU A 42 0.74 -11.95 10.87
C GLU A 42 -0.45 -12.95 10.89
N GLY A 43 -0.65 -13.68 9.79
CA GLY A 43 -1.76 -14.63 9.62
C GLY A 43 -3.15 -13.99 9.45
N ARG A 44 -3.24 -12.67 9.31
CA ARG A 44 -4.49 -11.94 9.06
C ARG A 44 -4.57 -11.51 7.61
N LYS A 45 -5.71 -11.80 6.97
CA LYS A 45 -5.92 -11.61 5.54
C LYS A 45 -7.08 -10.65 5.28
N GLY A 46 -6.92 -9.78 4.29
CA GLY A 46 -7.95 -8.80 3.94
C GLY A 46 -7.59 -7.93 2.74
N PRO A 47 -8.54 -7.11 2.26
CA PRO A 47 -8.32 -6.22 1.14
C PRO A 47 -7.44 -5.03 1.54
N ALA A 48 -6.62 -4.54 0.62
CA ALA A 48 -5.94 -3.26 0.77
C ALA A 48 -5.88 -2.49 -0.56
N LEU A 49 -6.03 -1.17 -0.45
CA LEU A 49 -5.76 -0.26 -1.55
C LEU A 49 -4.25 -0.08 -1.77
N VAL A 50 -3.85 -0.12 -3.03
CA VAL A 50 -2.46 -0.01 -3.48
C VAL A 50 -2.33 1.17 -4.43
N ALA A 51 -1.51 2.14 -4.06
CA ALA A 51 -1.02 3.16 -4.99
C ALA A 51 0.20 2.60 -5.72
N VAL A 52 0.24 2.79 -7.04
CA VAL A 52 1.37 2.36 -7.87
C VAL A 52 2.20 3.59 -8.23
N LEU A 53 3.45 3.61 -7.78
CA LEU A 53 4.40 4.71 -7.93
C LEU A 53 5.81 4.15 -8.08
N ASP A 54 6.69 4.82 -8.80
CA ASP A 54 8.11 4.44 -8.86
C ASP A 54 8.76 4.66 -7.48
N VAL A 55 8.90 3.57 -6.72
CA VAL A 55 9.47 3.57 -5.37
C VAL A 55 10.57 2.51 -5.29
N PRO A 56 11.70 2.80 -4.62
CA PRO A 56 12.81 1.86 -4.53
C PRO A 56 12.50 0.67 -3.62
N ILE A 57 11.57 0.82 -2.68
CA ILE A 57 11.17 -0.21 -1.71
C ILE A 57 9.64 -0.14 -1.53
N PRO A 58 8.92 -1.27 -1.62
CA PRO A 58 7.51 -1.38 -1.26
C PRO A 58 7.19 -0.86 0.15
N LEU A 59 6.09 -0.12 0.29
CA LEU A 59 5.67 0.46 1.57
C LEU A 59 4.35 -0.13 2.06
N LEU A 60 4.39 -0.82 3.20
CA LEU A 60 3.20 -1.22 3.93
C LEU A 60 2.59 0.00 4.65
N GLY A 61 1.41 0.42 4.21
CA GLY A 61 0.75 1.61 4.73
C GLY A 61 -0.14 1.32 5.93
N ILE A 62 -0.34 2.33 6.80
CA ILE A 62 -1.18 2.20 8.00
C ILE A 62 -2.61 1.77 7.68
N HIS A 63 -3.19 2.26 6.57
CA HIS A 63 -4.52 1.85 6.10
C HIS A 63 -4.66 0.33 5.93
N ALA A 64 -3.62 -0.34 5.41
CA ALA A 64 -3.64 -1.80 5.25
C ALA A 64 -3.56 -2.50 6.62
N LEU A 65 -2.69 -2.01 7.52
CA LEU A 65 -2.57 -2.55 8.88
C LEU A 65 -3.87 -2.41 9.67
N GLU A 66 -4.50 -1.23 9.62
CA GLU A 66 -5.78 -0.97 10.28
C GLU A 66 -6.90 -1.87 9.74
N THR A 67 -6.92 -2.09 8.43
CA THR A 67 -7.89 -3.01 7.78
C THR A 67 -7.72 -4.44 8.30
N LEU A 68 -6.49 -4.86 8.60
CA LEU A 68 -6.18 -6.16 9.20
C LEU A 68 -6.31 -6.16 10.74
N GLY A 69 -6.68 -5.04 11.36
CA GLY A 69 -6.76 -4.87 12.81
C GLY A 69 -5.39 -4.94 13.51
N LEU A 70 -4.31 -4.65 12.79
CA LEU A 70 -2.93 -4.65 13.28
C LEU A 70 -2.50 -3.25 13.68
N LYS A 71 -1.61 -3.16 14.67
CA LYS A 71 -1.06 -1.89 15.15
C LYS A 71 0.44 -2.06 15.40
N PRO A 72 1.30 -1.31 14.69
CA PRO A 72 2.74 -1.40 14.91
C PRO A 72 3.10 -0.93 16.33
N ASN A 73 4.01 -1.65 16.97
CA ASN A 73 4.62 -1.26 18.22
C ASN A 73 5.83 -0.35 17.94
N PRO A 74 5.75 0.95 18.25
CA PRO A 74 6.82 1.91 17.92
C PRO A 74 8.09 1.72 18.77
N LEU A 75 8.02 1.01 19.90
CA LEU A 75 9.19 0.75 20.75
C LEU A 75 10.01 -0.43 20.24
N THR A 76 9.38 -1.41 19.59
CA THR A 76 10.02 -2.65 19.17
C THR A 76 10.11 -2.83 17.66
N GLY A 77 9.35 -2.04 16.89
CA GLY A 77 9.25 -2.17 15.43
C GLY A 77 8.48 -3.42 14.97
N ARG A 78 7.83 -4.15 15.88
CA ARG A 78 7.01 -5.33 15.56
C ARG A 78 5.55 -4.96 15.31
N LEU A 79 4.83 -5.84 14.60
CA LEU A 79 3.37 -5.78 14.45
C LEU A 79 2.65 -6.48 15.61
#